data_AF-A0A0R1ZK45-F1
#
_entry.id   AF-A0A0R1ZK45-F1
#
_cell.length_a   1.000
_cell.length_b   1.000
_cell.length_c   1.000
_cell.angle_alpha   90.00
_cell.angle_beta   90.00
_cell.angle_gamma   90.00
#
_symmetry.space_group_name_H-M   'P 1'
#
loop_
_entity.id
_entity.type
_entity.pdbx_description
1 polymer ?
#
loop_
_entity_poly.entity_id
_entity_poly.type
_entity_poly.pdbx_seq_one_letter_code
_entity_poly.pdbx_strand_id
1 'polypeptide(L)'
;MDAYVITHSVFYMTDSGTQMITDRHLRKSIRLLLIAIIANNYLEENIDILAEAILGLCFIQPDKVEMSFIDSAIEYILSKQNLDGSFYGPKSNELRNLSEFEKKYHTTLVVLGVLNAYKRKEYSSNY
;
A
#
# COMPACT_ATOMS: atom_id res chain seq x y z
N MET A 1 -2.02 -8.66 -15.28
CA MET A 1 -1.41 -9.28 -14.09
C MET A 1 -2.15 -8.71 -12.90
N ASP A 2 -2.67 -9.55 -12.01
CA ASP A 2 -3.53 -9.09 -10.92
C ASP A 2 -2.69 -8.36 -9.87
N ALA A 3 -2.98 -7.08 -9.63
CA ALA A 3 -2.24 -6.25 -8.68
C ALA A 3 -2.30 -6.85 -7.27
N TYR A 4 -3.42 -7.48 -6.92
CA TYR A 4 -3.61 -8.19 -5.66
C TYR A 4 -2.61 -9.34 -5.47
N VAL A 5 -2.36 -10.13 -6.53
CA VAL A 5 -1.39 -11.23 -6.47
C VAL A 5 0.03 -10.70 -6.26
N ILE A 6 0.36 -9.56 -6.88
CA ILE A 6 1.69 -8.96 -6.76
C ILE A 6 1.92 -8.44 -5.35
N THR A 7 0.97 -7.67 -4.79
CA THR A 7 1.10 -7.10 -3.44
C THR A 7 1.23 -8.19 -2.38
N HIS A 8 0.44 -9.26 -2.49
CA HIS A 8 0.51 -10.42 -1.60
C HIS A 8 1.82 -11.21 -1.77
N SER A 9 2.31 -11.35 -3.00
CA SER A 9 3.60 -12.00 -3.24
C SER A 9 4.74 -11.24 -2.55
N VAL A 10 4.74 -9.90 -2.63
CA VAL A 10 5.73 -9.08 -1.92
C VAL A 10 5.60 -9.22 -0.41
N PHE A 11 4.37 -9.23 0.11
CA PHE A 11 4.10 -9.47 1.54
C PHE A 11 4.73 -10.79 2.01
N TYR A 12 4.52 -11.89 1.29
CA TYR A 12 5.09 -13.19 1.65
C TYR A 12 6.61 -13.25 1.44
N MET A 13 7.13 -12.70 0.35
CA MET A 13 8.57 -12.68 0.06
C MET A 13 9.39 -11.90 1.09
N THR A 14 8.76 -10.90 1.72
CA THR A 14 9.40 -10.07 2.75
C THR A 14 9.08 -10.52 4.17
N ASP A 15 8.34 -11.64 4.33
CA ASP A 15 7.86 -12.11 5.63
C ASP A 15 7.23 -10.95 6.44
N SER A 16 6.25 -10.28 5.82
CA SER A 16 5.59 -9.09 6.38
C SER A 16 6.55 -7.92 6.68
N GLY A 17 7.59 -7.75 5.87
CA GLY A 17 8.60 -6.70 6.03
C GLY A 17 9.70 -7.01 7.07
N THR A 18 9.74 -8.22 7.63
CA THR A 18 10.81 -8.63 8.55
C THR A 18 12.06 -9.12 7.82
N GLN A 19 11.92 -9.54 6.56
CA GLN A 19 13.00 -10.03 5.71
C GLN A 19 13.22 -9.13 4.50
N MET A 20 14.50 -8.94 4.14
CA MET A 20 14.88 -8.16 2.97
C MET A 20 15.10 -9.07 1.76
N ILE A 21 14.58 -8.66 0.60
CA ILE A 21 14.93 -9.27 -0.69
C ILE A 21 16.40 -8.92 -0.99
N THR A 22 17.27 -9.94 -0.97
CA THR A 22 18.73 -9.80 -1.13
C THR A 22 19.15 -9.63 -2.58
N ASP A 23 18.40 -10.21 -3.53
CA ASP A 23 18.63 -10.01 -4.96
C ASP A 23 18.31 -8.56 -5.35
N ARG A 24 19.36 -7.81 -5.71
CA ARG A 24 19.27 -6.38 -6.05
C ARG A 24 18.46 -6.13 -7.33
N HIS A 25 18.59 -7.00 -8.33
CA HIS A 25 17.89 -6.85 -9.61
C HIS A 25 16.40 -7.11 -9.43
N LEU A 26 16.05 -8.20 -8.74
CA LEU A 26 14.69 -8.53 -8.38
C LEU A 26 14.05 -7.41 -7.55
N ARG A 27 14.74 -6.93 -6.51
CA ARG A 27 14.25 -5.83 -5.67
C ARG A 27 13.96 -4.57 -6.49
N LYS A 28 14.85 -4.20 -7.42
CA LYS A 28 14.63 -3.05 -8.31
C LYS A 28 13.40 -3.25 -9.20
N SER A 29 13.25 -4.44 -9.79
CA SER A 29 12.09 -4.76 -10.63
C SER A 29 10.78 -4.72 -9.86
N ILE A 30 10.76 -5.23 -8.63
CA ILE A 30 9.59 -5.17 -7.75
C ILE A 30 9.25 -3.72 -7.39
N ARG A 31 10.24 -2.88 -7.06
CA ARG A 31 10.02 -1.45 -6.79
C ARG A 31 9.34 -0.75 -7.96
N LEU A 32 9.85 -0.92 -9.18
CA LEU A 32 9.26 -0.35 -10.39
C LEU A 32 7.82 -0.84 -10.61
N LEU A 33 7.56 -2.13 -10.39
CA LEU A 33 6.24 -2.72 -10.53
C LEU A 33 5.26 -2.14 -9.49
N LEU A 34 5.67 -2.02 -8.23
CA LEU A 34 4.85 -1.42 -7.18
C LEU A 34 4.54 0.05 -7.45
N ILE A 35 5.50 0.84 -7.94
CA ILE A 35 5.25 2.24 -8.34
C ILE A 35 4.18 2.31 -9.44
N ALA A 36 4.25 1.44 -10.44
CA ALA A 36 3.23 1.38 -11.49
C ALA A 36 1.85 1.01 -10.94
N ILE A 37 1.78 0.08 -9.98
CA ILE A 37 0.54 -0.30 -9.29
C ILE A 37 -0.01 0.88 -8.48
N ILE A 38 0.83 1.58 -7.72
CA ILE A 38 0.45 2.77 -6.93
C ILE A 38 -0.13 3.82 -7.87
N ALA A 39 0.58 4.18 -8.94
CA ALA A 39 0.12 5.18 -9.90
C ALA A 39 -1.23 4.81 -10.54
N ASN A 40 -1.40 3.55 -10.96
CA ASN A 40 -2.65 3.09 -11.56
C ASN A 40 -3.81 3.12 -10.57
N ASN A 41 -3.62 2.60 -9.35
CA ASN A 41 -4.70 2.52 -8.35
C ASN A 41 -5.01 3.86 -7.69
N TYR A 42 -4.07 4.80 -7.69
CA TYR A 42 -4.34 6.20 -7.36
C TYR A 42 -5.35 6.82 -8.34
N LEU A 43 -5.17 6.60 -9.64
CA LEU A 43 -6.07 7.13 -10.68
C LEU A 43 -7.45 6.45 -10.65
N GLU A 44 -7.49 5.14 -10.38
CA GLU A 44 -8.73 4.36 -10.27
C GLU A 44 -9.45 4.55 -8.91
N GLU A 45 -8.90 5.37 -8.00
CA GLU A 45 -9.37 5.53 -6.62
C GLU A 45 -9.51 4.22 -5.83
N ASN A 46 -8.70 3.21 -6.14
CA ASN A 46 -8.71 1.92 -5.44
C ASN A 46 -7.75 1.96 -4.25
N ILE A 47 -8.26 2.46 -3.12
CA ILE A 47 -7.49 2.64 -1.87
C ILE A 47 -6.89 1.34 -1.35
N ASP A 48 -7.57 0.23 -1.56
CA ASP A 48 -7.14 -1.08 -1.06
C ASP A 48 -5.81 -1.51 -1.66
N ILE A 49 -5.78 -1.66 -2.98
CA ILE A 49 -4.57 -2.04 -3.72
C ILE A 49 -3.51 -0.93 -3.66
N LEU A 50 -3.93 0.35 -3.66
CA LEU A 50 -3.02 1.47 -3.46
C LEU A 50 -2.25 1.33 -2.15
N ALA A 51 -2.96 1.09 -1.03
CA ALA A 51 -2.36 0.93 0.28
C ALA A 51 -1.48 -0.33 0.34
N GLU A 52 -1.94 -1.47 -0.19
CA GLU A 52 -1.13 -2.70 -0.23
C GLU A 52 0.19 -2.52 -0.99
N ALA A 53 0.17 -1.78 -2.11
CA ALA A 53 1.37 -1.54 -2.90
C ALA A 53 2.36 -0.59 -2.19
N ILE A 54 1.86 0.45 -1.51
CA ILE A 54 2.68 1.33 -0.68
C ILE A 54 3.31 0.53 0.46
N LEU A 55 2.54 -0.34 1.13
CA LEU A 55 3.04 -1.19 2.21
C LEU A 55 4.18 -2.09 1.73
N GLY A 56 3.98 -2.76 0.60
CA GLY A 56 5.01 -3.58 -0.04
C GLY A 56 6.26 -2.75 -0.39
N LEU A 57 6.09 -1.51 -0.86
CA LEU A 57 7.20 -0.62 -1.18
C LEU A 57 7.97 -0.24 0.09
N CYS A 58 7.28 0.04 1.20
CA CYS A 58 7.90 0.27 2.51
C CYS A 58 8.72 -0.94 3.01
N PHE A 59 8.26 -2.17 2.75
CA PHE A 59 8.97 -3.39 3.13
C PHE A 59 10.28 -3.58 2.38
N ILE A 60 10.33 -3.19 1.10
CA ILE A 60 11.53 -3.34 0.26
C ILE A 60 12.44 -2.12 0.24
N GLN A 61 12.20 -1.15 1.14
CA GLN A 61 12.99 0.05 1.38
C GLN A 61 13.01 1.01 0.17
N PRO A 62 12.06 1.95 0.09
CA PRO A 62 12.03 2.93 -0.99
C PRO A 62 13.25 3.86 -0.93
N ASP A 63 13.62 4.44 -2.07
CA ASP A 63 14.58 5.56 -2.07
C ASP A 63 13.90 6.91 -1.81
N LYS A 64 14.69 7.99 -1.80
CA LYS A 64 14.19 9.34 -1.50
C LYS A 64 13.13 9.84 -2.50
N VAL A 65 13.29 9.51 -3.79
CA VAL A 65 12.34 9.94 -4.83
C VAL A 65 11.02 9.19 -4.67
N GLU A 66 11.12 7.88 -4.42
CA GLU A 66 9.96 7.04 -4.13
C GLU A 66 9.26 7.43 -2.84
N MET A 67 10.00 7.86 -1.81
CA MET A 67 9.42 8.39 -0.57
C MET A 67 8.56 9.63 -0.86
N SER A 68 9.05 10.61 -1.62
CA SER A 68 8.23 11.79 -1.97
C SER A 68 6.94 11.43 -2.73
N PHE A 69 6.98 10.35 -3.52
CA PHE A 69 5.78 9.82 -4.17
C PHE A 69 4.83 9.14 -3.18
N ILE A 70 5.37 8.39 -2.21
CA ILE A 70 4.60 7.82 -1.10
C ILE A 70 3.94 8.94 -0.28
N ASP A 71 4.65 10.02 0.06
CA ASP A 71 4.11 11.14 0.84
C ASP A 71 2.80 11.68 0.21
N SER A 72 2.84 11.92 -1.10
CA SER A 72 1.66 12.39 -1.86
C SER A 72 0.51 11.37 -1.85
N ALA A 73 0.83 10.07 -1.96
CA ALA A 73 -0.17 9.02 -1.92
C ALA A 73 -0.78 8.84 -0.52
N ILE A 74 0.00 9.05 0.55
CA ILE A 74 -0.48 9.03 1.94
C ILE A 74 -1.45 10.19 2.19
N GLU A 75 -1.12 11.41 1.75
CA GLU A 75 -2.02 12.55 1.85
C GLU A 75 -3.37 12.28 1.17
N TYR A 76 -3.33 11.68 -0.03
CA TYR A 76 -4.53 11.27 -0.73
C TYR A 76 -5.32 10.20 0.05
N ILE A 77 -4.67 9.15 0.55
CA ILE A 77 -5.35 8.12 1.36
C ILE A 77 -6.04 8.76 2.56
N LEU A 78 -5.34 9.61 3.31
CA LEU A 78 -5.91 10.30 4.48
C LEU A 78 -7.11 11.18 4.11
N SER A 79 -7.09 11.82 2.94
CA SER A 79 -8.24 12.60 2.45
C SER A 79 -9.49 11.77 2.15
N LYS A 80 -9.36 10.44 2.02
CA LYS A 80 -10.45 9.50 1.76
C LYS A 80 -10.98 8.82 3.02
N GLN A 81 -10.48 9.21 4.21
CA GLN A 81 -10.97 8.69 5.47
C GLN A 81 -12.43 9.11 5.72
N ASN A 82 -13.28 8.15 6.08
CA ASN A 82 -14.66 8.43 6.50
C ASN A 82 -14.70 9.11 7.87
N LEU A 83 -15.83 9.73 8.22
CA LEU A 83 -16.04 10.35 9.53
C LEU A 83 -15.91 9.38 10.72
N ASP A 84 -16.19 8.09 10.49
CA ASP A 84 -16.04 7.02 11.48
C ASP A 84 -14.59 6.49 11.58
N GLY A 85 -13.66 7.06 10.81
CA GLY A 85 -12.25 6.67 10.74
C GLY A 85 -11.94 5.52 9.78
N SER A 86 -12.96 4.89 9.17
CA SER A 86 -12.79 3.77 8.24
C SER A 86 -12.41 4.22 6.83
N PHE A 87 -11.96 3.26 6.02
CA PHE A 87 -11.68 3.42 4.59
C PHE A 87 -12.50 2.41 3.79
N TYR A 88 -13.07 2.82 2.66
CA TYR A 88 -13.76 1.90 1.76
C TYR A 88 -12.77 1.19 0.83
N GLY A 89 -13.01 -0.09 0.61
CA GLY A 89 -12.39 -0.84 -0.47
C GLY A 89 -12.86 -0.40 -1.87
N PRO A 90 -12.41 -1.07 -2.94
CA PRO A 90 -12.71 -0.70 -4.32
C PRO A 90 -14.21 -0.62 -4.58
N LYS A 91 -14.65 0.44 -5.26
CA LYS A 91 -16.06 0.64 -5.67
C LYS A 91 -16.44 -0.37 -6.78
N SER A 92 -16.59 -1.65 -6.45
CA SER A 92 -17.09 -2.65 -7.39
C SER A 92 -18.59 -2.90 -7.19
N ASN A 93 -19.29 -3.30 -8.27
CA ASN A 93 -20.68 -3.74 -8.17
C ASN A 93 -20.83 -5.01 -7.30
N GLU A 94 -19.75 -5.76 -7.09
CA GLU A 94 -19.72 -6.98 -6.27
C GLU A 94 -19.82 -6.67 -4.77
N LEU A 95 -19.45 -5.45 -4.34
CA LEU A 95 -19.62 -5.02 -2.95
C LEU A 95 -21.09 -4.87 -2.53
N ARG A 96 -22.05 -4.86 -3.46
CA ARG A 96 -23.47 -4.60 -3.13
C ARG A 96 -24.05 -5.61 -2.14
N ASN A 97 -23.54 -6.83 -2.12
CA ASN A 97 -24.02 -7.92 -1.26
C ASN A 97 -23.22 -8.08 0.04
N LEU A 98 -22.14 -7.32 0.23
CA LEU A 98 -21.34 -7.39 1.45
C LEU A 98 -21.93 -6.50 2.56
N SER A 99 -21.71 -6.89 3.81
CA SER A 99 -22.01 -6.04 4.96
C SER A 99 -21.13 -4.78 4.95
N GLU A 100 -21.58 -3.72 5.62
CA GLU A 100 -20.79 -2.49 5.79
C GLU A 100 -19.42 -2.74 6.44
N PHE A 101 -19.34 -3.74 7.34
CA PHE A 101 -18.08 -4.14 7.95
C PHE A 101 -17.13 -4.73 6.89
N GLU A 102 -17.60 -5.69 6.09
CA GLU A 102 -16.77 -6.37 5.09
C GLU A 102 -16.24 -5.41 4.01
N LYS A 103 -17.01 -4.38 3.65
CA LYS A 103 -16.60 -3.35 2.69
C LYS A 103 -15.45 -2.45 3.17
N LYS A 104 -15.24 -2.37 4.49
CA LYS A 104 -14.35 -1.39 5.12
C LYS A 104 -13.18 -2.02 5.86
N TYR A 105 -13.40 -3.20 6.46
CA TYR A 105 -12.49 -3.80 7.43
C TYR A 105 -11.09 -4.03 6.87
N HIS A 106 -10.97 -4.72 5.72
CA HIS A 106 -9.67 -5.07 5.13
C HIS A 106 -8.87 -3.82 4.78
N THR A 107 -9.45 -2.93 3.97
CA THR A 107 -8.79 -1.69 3.54
C THR A 107 -8.41 -0.80 4.72
N THR A 108 -9.25 -0.74 5.76
CA THR A 108 -8.92 0.01 6.98
C THR A 108 -7.69 -0.57 7.67
N LEU A 109 -7.59 -1.90 7.81
CA LEU A 109 -6.40 -2.54 8.41
C LEU A 109 -5.13 -2.33 7.57
N VAL A 110 -5.23 -2.46 6.25
CA VAL A 110 -4.08 -2.24 5.35
C VAL A 110 -3.60 -0.80 5.46
N VAL A 111 -4.51 0.18 5.43
CA VAL A 111 -4.16 1.60 5.58
C VAL A 111 -3.49 1.86 6.93
N LEU A 112 -3.98 1.28 8.03
CA LEU A 112 -3.32 1.40 9.33
C LEU A 112 -1.91 0.80 9.32
N GLY A 113 -1.73 -0.35 8.65
CA GLY A 113 -0.42 -0.97 8.43
C GLY A 113 0.54 -0.05 7.69
N VAL A 114 0.08 0.56 6.59
CA VAL A 114 0.83 1.56 5.80
C VAL A 114 1.23 2.74 6.67
N LEU A 115 0.30 3.37 7.39
CA LEU A 115 0.59 4.55 8.20
C LEU A 115 1.61 4.26 9.31
N ASN A 116 1.55 3.06 9.92
CA ASN A 116 2.55 2.63 10.89
C ASN A 116 3.92 2.38 10.25
N ALA A 117 3.97 1.71 9.09
CA ALA A 117 5.21 1.47 8.36
C ALA A 117 5.86 2.79 7.89
N TYR A 118 5.06 3.69 7.35
CA TYR A 118 5.45 5.02 6.89
C TYR A 118 6.06 5.86 8.02
N LYS A 119 5.37 5.98 9.16
CA LYS A 119 5.89 6.69 10.35
C LYS A 119 7.26 6.17 10.78
N ARG A 120 7.44 4.85 10.86
CA ARG A 120 8.74 4.24 11.26
C ARG A 120 9.87 4.62 10.30
N LYS A 121 9.58 4.83 9.01
CA LYS A 121 10.57 5.21 7.99
C LYS A 121 10.93 6.70 8.04
N GLU A 122 9.96 7.57 8.34
CA GLU A 122 10.26 8.99 8.63
C GLU A 122 11.24 9.11 9.81
N TYR A 123 11.06 8.31 10.88
CA TYR A 123 12.00 8.31 12.02
C TYR A 123 13.39 7.77 11.67
N SER A 124 13.51 6.88 10.68
CA SER A 124 14.79 6.28 10.29
C SER A 124 15.62 7.15 9.34
N SER A 125 15.01 8.17 8.72
CA SER A 125 15.68 9.07 7.77
C SER A 125 16.27 10.34 8.41
N ASN A 126 16.10 10.50 9.73
CA ASN A 126 16.56 11.65 10.52
C ASN A 126 17.87 11.39 11.30
N TYR A 127 18.56 10.29 11.00
CA TYR A 127 19.88 9.92 11.52
C TYR A 127 20.80 9.50 10.37
#